data_AF-A0A382TGX2-F1
#
_entry.id   AF-A0A382TGX2-F1
#
_cell.length_a   1.000
_cell.length_b   1.000
_cell.length_c   1.000
_cell.angle_alpha   90.00
_cell.angle_beta   90.00
_cell.angle_gamma   90.00
#
_symmetry.space_group_name_H-M   'P 1'
#
loop_
_entity.id
_entity.type
_entity.pdbx_description
1 polymer ?
#
loop_
_entity_poly.entity_id
_entity_poly.type
_entity_poly.pdbx_seq_one_letter_code
_entity_poly.pdbx_strand_id
1 'polypeptide(L)'
;HQYGAAKIAAICDIYDTNLRRSAKVIEDRQGTAPKLDTDFRKLLEDKSLDGVITATPHHWHALITVAALEAGKHIYVEKPASHVFAEGRRIVDAAKRNKRIVQHGTQMRSSEVTLAADKVLKSGILGKIVQAKAWGVEPRRGFPQPVPDGDVPAGLDWGTWLGPAPKRAYNRNRHRSWNNYRDYGNGEIGGDGIHDIDMMRWGLGADEHPVKITSIGSRVHVKGEVEFPDNLTTTWLYADGRTAIYENRNFAAYKMHGYDNGNIFYGTEGYMVFSRRGYFQTYLGAKEEEGPGLKGGAGNEA
;
A
#
# COMPACT_ATOMS: atom_id res chain seq x y z
N HIS A 1 -7.53 -27.69 0.57
CA HIS A 1 -7.77 -26.25 0.84
C HIS A 1 -9.25 -26.02 1.02
N GLN A 2 -9.75 -26.04 2.26
CA GLN A 2 -11.13 -25.65 2.55
C GLN A 2 -11.18 -24.12 2.64
N TYR A 3 -11.65 -23.45 1.58
CA TYR A 3 -12.08 -22.03 1.64
C TYR A 3 -13.40 -21.87 2.43
N GLY A 4 -13.70 -22.78 3.38
CA GLY A 4 -15.05 -22.99 3.94
C GLY A 4 -15.61 -21.86 4.80
N ALA A 5 -14.88 -20.77 5.00
CA ALA A 5 -15.31 -19.64 5.83
C ALA A 5 -15.73 -18.38 5.02
N ALA A 6 -15.49 -18.31 3.71
CA ALA A 6 -15.85 -17.14 2.91
C ALA A 6 -16.23 -17.49 1.47
N LYS A 7 -17.22 -16.79 0.93
CA LYS A 7 -17.69 -16.93 -0.46
C LYS A 7 -17.63 -15.57 -1.16
N ILE A 8 -17.13 -15.53 -2.39
CA ILE A 8 -17.23 -14.33 -3.23
C ILE A 8 -18.63 -14.31 -3.83
N ALA A 9 -19.55 -13.61 -3.16
CA ALA A 9 -20.95 -13.53 -3.58
C ALA A 9 -21.17 -12.59 -4.78
N ALA A 10 -20.34 -11.56 -4.94
CA ALA A 10 -20.45 -10.60 -6.03
C ALA A 10 -19.08 -10.05 -6.45
N ILE A 11 -19.00 -9.54 -7.68
CA ILE A 11 -17.85 -8.78 -8.21
C ILE A 11 -18.36 -7.56 -8.98
N CYS A 12 -17.62 -6.45 -8.85
CA CYS A 12 -17.88 -5.21 -9.56
C CYS A 12 -16.64 -4.76 -10.32
N ASP A 13 -16.79 -4.48 -11.61
CA ASP A 13 -15.76 -3.85 -12.44
C ASP A 13 -16.47 -3.05 -13.54
N ILE A 14 -16.00 -1.83 -13.78
CA ILE A 14 -16.55 -0.92 -14.78
C ILE A 14 -16.18 -1.30 -16.22
N TYR A 15 -15.30 -2.29 -16.38
CA TYR A 15 -14.89 -2.82 -17.65
C TYR A 15 -15.42 -4.24 -17.83
N ASP A 16 -16.40 -4.42 -18.71
CA ASP A 16 -17.08 -5.70 -18.96
C ASP A 16 -16.09 -6.85 -19.25
N THR A 17 -15.01 -6.55 -19.99
CA THR A 17 -13.93 -7.53 -20.27
C THR A 17 -13.27 -8.04 -18.98
N ASN A 18 -12.94 -7.16 -18.04
CA ASN A 18 -12.34 -7.55 -16.77
C ASN A 18 -13.36 -8.28 -15.89
N LEU A 19 -14.60 -7.76 -15.83
CA LEU A 19 -15.69 -8.30 -15.03
C LEU A 19 -15.94 -9.78 -15.37
N ARG A 20 -16.13 -10.09 -16.65
CA ARG A 20 -16.39 -11.47 -17.12
C ARG A 20 -15.20 -12.39 -16.89
N ARG A 21 -13.98 -11.92 -17.17
CA ARG A 21 -12.77 -12.72 -16.95
C ARG A 21 -12.61 -13.10 -15.48
N SER A 22 -12.78 -12.13 -14.57
CA SER A 22 -12.65 -12.35 -13.14
C SER A 22 -13.79 -13.22 -12.58
N ALA A 23 -15.02 -13.03 -13.07
CA ALA A 23 -16.16 -13.89 -12.72
C ALA A 23 -15.89 -15.36 -13.01
N LYS A 24 -15.31 -15.66 -14.18
CA LYS A 24 -14.92 -17.01 -14.55
C LYS A 24 -13.86 -17.59 -13.60
N VAL A 25 -12.83 -16.82 -13.27
CA VAL A 25 -11.78 -17.27 -12.32
C VAL A 25 -12.38 -17.57 -10.95
N ILE A 26 -13.34 -16.76 -10.49
CA ILE A 26 -14.04 -16.97 -9.23
C ILE A 26 -14.87 -18.25 -9.28
N GLU A 27 -15.70 -18.41 -10.32
CA GLU A 27 -16.55 -19.59 -10.52
C GLU A 27 -15.72 -20.88 -10.57
N ASP A 28 -14.64 -20.88 -11.36
CA ASP A 28 -13.73 -22.03 -11.50
C ASP A 28 -13.06 -22.41 -10.15
N ARG A 29 -12.87 -21.44 -9.23
CA ARG A 29 -12.23 -21.67 -7.92
C ARG A 29 -13.20 -22.04 -6.80
N GLN A 30 -14.41 -21.47 -6.78
CA GLN A 30 -15.38 -21.69 -5.69
C GLN A 30 -16.59 -22.53 -6.08
N GLY A 31 -16.72 -22.91 -7.36
CA GLY A 31 -17.78 -23.76 -7.90
C GLY A 31 -19.15 -23.07 -8.10
N THR A 32 -19.25 -21.77 -7.83
CA THR A 32 -20.47 -20.98 -8.07
C THR A 32 -20.15 -19.60 -8.63
N ALA A 33 -20.89 -19.19 -9.66
CA ALA A 33 -20.75 -17.87 -10.26
C ALA A 33 -21.11 -16.76 -9.24
N PRO A 34 -20.32 -15.68 -9.16
CA PRO A 34 -20.68 -14.49 -8.40
C PRO A 34 -21.74 -13.67 -9.15
N LYS A 35 -22.53 -12.88 -8.41
CA LYS A 35 -23.33 -11.80 -9.00
C LYS A 35 -22.40 -10.76 -9.66
N LEU A 36 -22.76 -10.30 -10.84
CA LEU A 36 -22.00 -9.30 -11.59
C LEU A 36 -22.74 -7.97 -11.57
N ASP A 37 -22.03 -6.87 -11.31
CA ASP A 37 -22.52 -5.51 -11.52
C ASP A 37 -21.37 -4.63 -12.02
N THR A 38 -21.68 -3.50 -12.63
CA THR A 38 -20.69 -2.48 -13.02
C THR A 38 -20.74 -1.28 -12.09
N ASP A 39 -21.69 -1.24 -11.16
CA ASP A 39 -21.88 -0.18 -10.19
C ASP A 39 -21.87 -0.72 -8.76
N PHE A 40 -20.78 -0.46 -8.03
CA PHE A 40 -20.59 -0.97 -6.67
C PHE A 40 -21.70 -0.50 -5.72
N ARG A 41 -22.32 0.65 -5.99
CA ARG A 41 -23.39 1.21 -5.15
C ARG A 41 -24.60 0.29 -5.07
N LYS A 42 -24.95 -0.37 -6.17
CA LYS A 42 -26.04 -1.36 -6.22
C LYS A 42 -25.71 -2.62 -5.42
N LEU A 43 -24.44 -3.03 -5.41
CA LEU A 43 -24.01 -4.18 -4.59
C LEU A 43 -24.05 -3.84 -3.10
N LEU A 44 -23.75 -2.60 -2.71
CA LEU A 44 -23.80 -2.18 -1.31
C LEU A 44 -25.21 -2.21 -0.70
N GLU A 45 -26.26 -2.12 -1.53
CA GLU A 45 -27.67 -2.28 -1.10
C GLU A 45 -28.00 -3.71 -0.68
N ASP A 46 -27.21 -4.70 -1.11
CA ASP A 46 -27.44 -6.11 -0.81
C ASP A 46 -27.09 -6.43 0.65
N LYS A 47 -28.13 -6.60 1.48
CA LYS A 47 -27.98 -6.90 2.92
C LYS A 47 -27.34 -8.25 3.20
N SER A 48 -27.24 -9.16 2.22
CA SER A 48 -26.59 -10.47 2.39
C SER A 48 -25.06 -10.41 2.34
N LEU A 49 -24.46 -9.30 1.87
CA LEU A 49 -23.00 -9.14 1.86
C LEU A 49 -22.48 -8.69 3.24
N ASP A 50 -21.50 -9.41 3.78
CA ASP A 50 -20.87 -9.08 5.07
C ASP A 50 -19.78 -8.00 4.95
N GLY A 51 -19.05 -8.01 3.83
CA GLY A 51 -17.92 -7.13 3.62
C GLY A 51 -17.52 -6.97 2.17
N VAL A 52 -16.60 -6.02 1.96
CA VAL A 52 -16.10 -5.61 0.64
C VAL A 52 -14.57 -5.74 0.62
N ILE A 53 -14.02 -6.09 -0.54
CA ILE A 53 -12.60 -5.93 -0.85
C ILE A 53 -12.55 -4.90 -1.99
N THR A 54 -11.83 -3.80 -1.79
CA THR A 54 -11.56 -2.84 -2.87
C THR A 54 -10.08 -2.88 -3.26
N ALA A 55 -9.85 -3.04 -4.57
CA ALA A 55 -8.54 -3.03 -5.22
C ALA A 55 -8.59 -2.11 -6.47
N THR A 56 -9.31 -1.00 -6.35
CA THR A 56 -9.46 0.01 -7.40
C THR A 56 -8.22 0.92 -7.47
N PRO A 57 -8.14 1.85 -8.43
CA PRO A 57 -7.14 2.93 -8.35
C PRO A 57 -7.25 3.75 -7.05
N HIS A 58 -6.16 4.40 -6.62
CA HIS A 58 -6.09 5.05 -5.30
C HIS A 58 -7.17 6.12 -5.10
N HIS A 59 -7.48 6.90 -6.15
CA HIS A 59 -8.51 7.96 -6.10
C HIS A 59 -9.93 7.46 -5.80
N TRP A 60 -10.15 6.15 -5.85
CA TRP A 60 -11.42 5.51 -5.50
C TRP A 60 -11.44 4.87 -4.11
N HIS A 61 -10.27 4.58 -3.52
CA HIS A 61 -10.17 3.79 -2.28
C HIS A 61 -11.01 4.38 -1.14
N ALA A 62 -10.82 5.66 -0.83
CA ALA A 62 -11.51 6.28 0.29
C ALA A 62 -13.03 6.39 0.08
N LEU A 63 -13.47 6.70 -1.15
CA LEU A 63 -14.88 6.82 -1.49
C LEU A 63 -15.62 5.48 -1.35
N ILE A 64 -15.06 4.41 -1.93
CA ILE A 64 -15.63 3.07 -1.82
C ILE A 64 -15.60 2.60 -0.36
N THR A 65 -14.52 2.90 0.36
CA THR A 65 -14.39 2.56 1.78
C THR A 65 -15.48 3.21 2.62
N VAL A 66 -15.66 4.54 2.51
CA VAL A 66 -16.70 5.24 3.26
C VAL A 66 -18.09 4.73 2.87
N ALA A 67 -18.37 4.57 1.58
CA ALA A 67 -19.67 4.08 1.10
C ALA A 67 -20.00 2.67 1.64
N ALA A 68 -19.01 1.76 1.65
CA ALA A 68 -19.19 0.42 2.20
C ALA A 68 -19.48 0.45 3.70
N LEU A 69 -18.75 1.28 4.46
CA LEU A 69 -18.96 1.44 5.90
C LEU A 69 -20.35 2.00 6.20
N GLU A 70 -20.81 2.98 5.43
CA GLU A 70 -22.14 3.59 5.56
C GLU A 70 -23.27 2.64 5.16
N ALA A 71 -23.01 1.72 4.24
CA ALA A 71 -23.90 0.60 3.93
C ALA A 71 -23.84 -0.53 4.98
N GLY A 72 -23.10 -0.34 6.08
CA GLY A 72 -22.98 -1.30 7.18
C GLY A 72 -22.10 -2.50 6.87
N LYS A 73 -21.18 -2.38 5.91
CA LYS A 73 -20.26 -3.46 5.49
C LYS A 73 -18.91 -3.33 6.19
N HIS A 74 -18.28 -4.46 6.50
CA HIS A 74 -16.85 -4.48 6.80
C HIS A 74 -16.06 -4.27 5.50
N ILE A 75 -14.82 -3.79 5.56
CA ILE A 75 -14.05 -3.60 4.33
C ILE A 75 -12.56 -3.87 4.51
N TYR A 76 -12.00 -4.55 3.52
CA TYR A 76 -10.58 -4.55 3.23
C TYR A 76 -10.30 -3.55 2.09
N VAL A 77 -9.39 -2.61 2.32
CA VAL A 77 -8.97 -1.62 1.34
C VAL A 77 -7.50 -1.86 0.99
N GLU A 78 -7.22 -2.14 -0.28
CA GLU A 78 -5.84 -2.27 -0.75
C GLU A 78 -5.03 -1.00 -0.48
N LYS A 79 -3.72 -1.17 -0.39
CA LYS A 79 -2.82 -0.05 -0.15
C LYS A 79 -2.75 0.87 -1.38
N PRO A 80 -2.51 2.17 -1.17
CA PRO A 80 -2.67 2.91 0.07
C PRO A 80 -4.16 3.17 0.36
N ALA A 81 -4.60 3.18 1.61
CA ALA A 81 -6.02 3.41 1.95
C ALA A 81 -6.60 4.76 1.46
N SER A 82 -5.76 5.74 1.13
CA SER A 82 -6.16 7.09 0.74
C SER A 82 -5.26 7.65 -0.35
N HIS A 83 -5.82 8.47 -1.23
CA HIS A 83 -5.11 9.23 -2.26
C HIS A 83 -4.61 10.58 -1.72
N VAL A 84 -5.37 11.22 -0.81
CA VAL A 84 -4.99 12.48 -0.16
C VAL A 84 -5.13 12.43 1.36
N PHE A 85 -4.40 13.29 2.07
CA PHE A 85 -4.28 13.26 3.54
C PHE A 85 -5.64 13.30 4.28
N ALA A 86 -6.58 14.14 3.84
CA ALA A 86 -7.86 14.32 4.52
C ALA A 86 -8.76 13.08 4.49
N GLU A 87 -8.55 12.17 3.54
CA GLU A 87 -9.38 10.98 3.36
C GLU A 87 -9.19 9.94 4.46
N GLY A 88 -7.96 9.76 4.95
CA GLY A 88 -7.66 8.79 6.00
C GLY A 88 -8.48 9.05 7.27
N ARG A 89 -8.64 10.32 7.66
CA ARG A 89 -9.48 10.70 8.81
C ARG A 89 -10.95 10.36 8.56
N ARG A 90 -11.46 10.63 7.35
CA ARG A 90 -12.85 10.32 6.97
C ARG A 90 -13.15 8.82 7.05
N ILE A 91 -12.21 7.98 6.63
CA ILE A 91 -12.32 6.52 6.78
C ILE A 91 -12.43 6.12 8.25
N VAL A 92 -11.54 6.64 9.10
CA VAL A 92 -11.55 6.35 10.55
C VAL A 92 -12.88 6.79 11.19
N ASP A 93 -13.36 7.98 10.86
CA ASP A 93 -14.60 8.52 11.43
C ASP A 93 -15.83 7.72 10.96
N ALA A 94 -15.87 7.32 9.68
CA ALA A 94 -16.93 6.47 9.13
C ALA A 94 -16.92 5.07 9.78
N ALA A 95 -15.74 4.48 9.99
CA ALA A 95 -15.60 3.18 10.63
C ALA A 95 -16.12 3.20 12.07
N LYS A 96 -15.75 4.23 12.84
CA LYS A 96 -16.22 4.44 14.22
C LYS A 96 -17.73 4.67 14.28
N ARG A 97 -18.26 5.58 13.46
CA ARG A 97 -19.69 5.89 13.39
C ARG A 97 -20.54 4.65 13.11
N ASN A 98 -20.14 3.84 12.13
CA ASN A 98 -20.90 2.68 11.68
C ASN A 98 -20.55 1.38 12.43
N LYS A 99 -19.58 1.43 13.36
CA LYS A 99 -19.06 0.28 14.12
C LYS A 99 -18.61 -0.86 13.21
N ARG A 100 -17.85 -0.52 12.17
CA ARG A 100 -17.34 -1.46 11.17
C ARG A 100 -15.82 -1.54 11.20
N ILE A 101 -15.33 -2.69 10.77
CA ILE A 101 -13.89 -3.00 10.71
C ILE A 101 -13.39 -2.57 9.33
N VAL A 102 -12.28 -1.83 9.34
CA VAL A 102 -11.47 -1.52 8.17
C VAL A 102 -10.14 -2.24 8.31
N GLN A 103 -9.80 -3.07 7.33
CA GLN A 103 -8.47 -3.63 7.20
C GLN A 103 -7.74 -2.98 6.03
N HIS A 104 -6.63 -2.32 6.32
CA HIS A 104 -5.75 -1.78 5.30
C HIS A 104 -4.85 -2.89 4.73
N GLY A 105 -4.60 -2.87 3.43
CA GLY A 105 -3.79 -3.84 2.69
C GLY A 105 -2.27 -3.75 2.92
N THR A 106 -1.85 -3.49 4.16
CA THR A 106 -0.46 -3.63 4.62
C THR A 106 -0.29 -4.98 5.31
N GLN A 107 -0.30 -6.05 4.49
CA GLN A 107 -0.32 -7.46 4.92
C GLN A 107 0.91 -7.89 5.75
N MET A 108 2.01 -7.16 5.65
CA MET A 108 3.29 -7.53 6.28
C MET A 108 3.27 -7.51 7.81
N ARG A 109 2.31 -6.81 8.43
CA ARG A 109 2.13 -6.80 9.90
C ARG A 109 1.80 -8.17 10.49
N SER A 110 1.21 -9.06 9.70
CA SER A 110 0.80 -10.40 10.14
C SER A 110 1.79 -11.50 9.75
N SER A 111 2.94 -11.14 9.16
CA SER A 111 3.94 -12.12 8.75
C SER A 111 4.75 -12.65 9.94
N GLU A 112 5.25 -13.88 9.83
CA GLU A 112 6.06 -14.52 10.88
C GLU A 112 7.32 -13.71 11.21
N VAL A 113 7.99 -13.15 10.20
CA VAL A 113 9.18 -12.30 10.40
C VAL A 113 8.85 -11.06 11.20
N THR A 114 7.72 -10.39 10.91
CA THR A 114 7.29 -9.20 11.66
C THR A 114 6.94 -9.56 13.09
N LEU A 115 6.21 -10.65 13.31
CA LEU A 115 5.85 -11.10 14.66
C LEU A 115 7.09 -11.49 15.49
N ALA A 116 8.12 -12.06 14.87
CA ALA A 116 9.38 -12.36 15.52
C ALA A 116 10.20 -11.09 15.82
N ALA A 117 10.28 -10.16 14.86
CA ALA A 117 10.92 -8.86 15.05
C ALA A 117 10.25 -8.04 16.17
N ASP A 118 8.91 -8.09 16.28
CA ASP A 118 8.13 -7.42 17.34
C ASP A 118 8.61 -7.82 18.72
N LYS A 119 8.81 -9.14 18.94
CA LYS A 119 9.28 -9.69 20.21
C LYS A 119 10.67 -9.16 20.57
N VAL A 120 11.55 -9.04 19.58
CA VAL A 120 12.92 -8.52 19.79
C VAL A 120 12.90 -7.01 20.06
N LEU A 121 12.14 -6.23 19.28
CA LEU A 121 11.98 -4.79 19.51
C LEU A 121 11.41 -4.50 20.91
N LYS A 122 10.44 -5.30 21.37
CA LYS A 122 9.82 -5.15 22.70
C LYS A 122 10.66 -5.71 23.85
N SER A 123 11.68 -6.53 23.58
CA SER A 123 12.55 -7.09 24.62
C SER A 123 13.42 -6.04 25.31
N GLY A 124 13.62 -4.88 24.68
CA GLY A 124 14.49 -3.81 25.18
C GLY A 124 15.98 -4.03 24.90
N ILE A 125 16.37 -5.11 24.21
CA ILE A 125 17.79 -5.41 23.91
C ILE A 125 18.49 -4.32 23.08
N LEU A 126 17.72 -3.57 22.28
CA LEU A 126 18.24 -2.42 21.49
C LEU A 126 18.16 -1.10 22.26
N GLY A 127 17.72 -1.11 23.52
CA GLY A 127 17.37 0.09 24.27
C GLY A 127 16.15 0.80 23.71
N LYS A 128 16.11 2.13 23.82
CA LYS A 128 14.99 2.95 23.31
C LYS A 128 15.14 3.17 21.81
N ILE A 129 14.16 2.78 21.00
CA ILE A 129 14.14 3.15 19.58
C ILE A 129 13.88 4.65 19.43
N VAL A 130 14.83 5.36 18.83
CA VAL A 130 14.82 6.83 18.71
C VAL A 130 14.71 7.33 17.27
N GLN A 131 15.06 6.49 16.30
CA GLN A 131 14.90 6.77 14.88
C GLN A 131 14.57 5.50 14.11
N ALA A 132 13.77 5.62 13.06
CA ALA A 132 13.53 4.54 12.11
C ALA A 132 13.79 5.01 10.67
N LYS A 133 14.26 4.11 9.83
CA LYS A 133 14.47 4.35 8.41
C LYS A 133 13.72 3.30 7.60
N ALA A 134 13.18 3.70 6.46
CA ALA A 134 12.72 2.85 5.38
C ALA A 134 13.48 3.21 4.09
N TRP A 135 13.69 2.23 3.22
CA TRP A 135 14.14 2.48 1.87
C TRP A 135 13.40 1.63 0.86
N GLY A 136 13.30 2.15 -0.36
CA GLY A 136 13.03 1.37 -1.53
C GLY A 136 14.03 1.65 -2.65
N VAL A 137 14.68 0.60 -3.14
CA VAL A 137 15.65 0.62 -4.22
C VAL A 137 15.23 -0.39 -5.28
N GLU A 138 14.32 0.05 -6.13
CA GLU A 138 13.75 -0.74 -7.22
C GLU A 138 14.00 -0.05 -8.56
N PRO A 139 15.03 -0.47 -9.32
CA PRO A 139 15.27 0.02 -10.66
C PRO A 139 14.04 -0.13 -11.57
N ARG A 140 13.42 0.99 -11.96
CA ARG A 140 12.35 1.00 -12.95
C ARG A 140 12.97 1.11 -14.34
N ARG A 141 12.83 0.07 -15.18
CA ARG A 141 13.46 -0.02 -16.52
C ARG A 141 12.82 0.86 -17.60
N GLY A 142 11.95 1.80 -17.22
CA GLY A 142 11.32 2.78 -18.10
C GLY A 142 9.83 2.95 -17.82
N PHE A 143 9.33 4.17 -18.04
CA PHE A 143 7.91 4.48 -18.01
C PHE A 143 7.35 4.48 -19.43
N PRO A 144 6.02 4.30 -19.60
CA PRO A 144 5.38 4.38 -20.91
C PRO A 144 5.78 5.68 -21.63
N GLN A 145 6.01 5.62 -22.94
CA GLN A 145 6.16 6.83 -23.73
C GLN A 145 4.80 7.52 -23.89
N PRO A 146 4.75 8.85 -24.02
CA PRO A 146 3.50 9.56 -24.25
C PRO A 146 2.73 9.00 -25.45
N VAL A 147 1.43 8.81 -25.27
CA VAL A 147 0.51 8.40 -26.32
C VAL A 147 -0.58 9.48 -26.47
N PRO A 148 -1.08 9.72 -27.69
CA PRO A 148 -2.21 10.63 -27.87
C PRO A 148 -3.45 10.08 -27.18
N ASP A 149 -4.39 10.97 -26.91
CA ASP A 149 -5.74 10.58 -26.52
C ASP A 149 -6.41 9.78 -27.64
N GLY A 150 -7.35 8.92 -27.28
CA GLY A 150 -8.02 8.03 -28.22
C GLY A 150 -9.39 7.60 -27.74
N ASP A 151 -9.96 6.64 -28.46
CA ASP A 151 -11.30 6.15 -28.17
C ASP A 151 -11.34 5.28 -26.92
N VAL A 152 -12.42 5.43 -26.15
CA VAL A 152 -12.71 4.58 -25.00
C VAL A 152 -12.90 3.13 -25.49
N PRO A 153 -12.17 2.14 -24.93
CA PRO A 153 -12.38 0.74 -25.27
C PRO A 153 -13.83 0.31 -25.07
N ALA A 154 -14.35 -0.50 -25.99
CA ALA A 154 -15.71 -1.01 -25.91
C ALA A 154 -15.97 -1.69 -24.55
N GLY A 155 -17.06 -1.30 -23.87
CA GLY A 155 -17.46 -1.85 -22.58
C GLY A 155 -16.69 -1.30 -21.37
N LEU A 156 -15.84 -0.29 -21.53
CA LEU A 156 -15.25 0.47 -20.42
C LEU A 156 -16.08 1.73 -20.13
N ASP A 157 -16.58 1.88 -18.91
CA ASP A 157 -17.14 3.15 -18.45
C ASP A 157 -16.01 4.10 -17.98
N TRP A 158 -15.50 4.91 -18.92
CA TRP A 158 -14.44 5.87 -18.64
C TRP A 158 -14.87 7.00 -17.68
N GLY A 159 -16.15 7.39 -17.71
CA GLY A 159 -16.67 8.43 -16.82
C GLY A 159 -16.59 8.00 -15.36
N THR A 160 -17.05 6.76 -15.08
CA THR A 160 -16.91 6.16 -13.75
C THR A 160 -15.44 5.85 -13.43
N TRP A 161 -14.60 5.47 -14.40
CA TRP A 161 -13.18 5.28 -14.14
C TRP A 161 -12.51 6.54 -13.56
N LEU A 162 -12.76 7.71 -14.18
CA LEU A 162 -12.25 9.00 -13.72
C LEU A 162 -12.79 9.34 -12.33
N GLY A 163 -14.09 9.13 -12.10
CA GLY A 163 -14.70 9.33 -10.79
C GLY A 163 -14.52 10.75 -10.26
N PRO A 164 -13.94 10.92 -9.06
CA PRO A 164 -13.71 12.25 -8.47
C PRO A 164 -12.57 13.04 -9.14
N ALA A 165 -11.76 12.42 -9.99
CA ALA A 165 -10.64 13.08 -10.65
C ALA A 165 -11.12 14.05 -11.76
N PRO A 166 -10.27 14.99 -12.21
CA PRO A 166 -10.63 15.91 -13.29
C PRO A 166 -11.09 15.18 -14.56
N LYS A 167 -12.13 15.71 -15.22
CA LYS A 167 -12.61 15.17 -16.49
C LYS A 167 -11.52 15.26 -17.56
N ARG A 168 -11.25 14.15 -18.25
CA ARG A 168 -10.27 14.06 -19.35
C ARG A 168 -10.74 13.14 -20.46
N ALA A 169 -10.25 13.36 -21.66
CA ALA A 169 -10.36 12.38 -22.74
C ALA A 169 -9.70 11.06 -22.34
N TYR A 170 -10.12 9.97 -22.98
CA TYR A 170 -9.50 8.68 -22.73
C TYR A 170 -8.06 8.68 -23.23
N ASN A 171 -7.16 8.23 -22.37
CA ASN A 171 -5.76 8.04 -22.69
C ASN A 171 -5.31 6.67 -22.17
N ARG A 172 -4.69 5.87 -23.03
CA ARG A 172 -4.29 4.50 -22.69
C ARG A 172 -3.31 4.45 -21.52
N ASN A 173 -2.35 5.37 -21.45
CA ASN A 173 -1.37 5.40 -20.37
C ASN A 173 -2.04 5.82 -19.05
N ARG A 174 -2.96 6.81 -19.09
CA ARG A 174 -3.75 7.18 -17.91
C ARG A 174 -4.61 6.04 -17.40
N HIS A 175 -5.19 5.21 -18.26
CA HIS A 175 -5.97 4.04 -17.84
C HIS A 175 -5.09 2.90 -17.31
N ARG A 176 -4.02 2.53 -18.02
CA ARG A 176 -3.23 1.31 -17.74
C ARG A 176 -2.02 1.53 -16.84
N SER A 177 -1.61 2.77 -16.64
CA SER A 177 -0.45 3.17 -15.85
C SER A 177 -0.80 4.40 -14.99
N TRP A 178 -2.04 4.39 -14.49
CA TRP A 178 -2.68 5.45 -13.71
C TRP A 178 -1.87 5.88 -12.49
N ASN A 179 -1.12 4.95 -11.90
CA ASN A 179 -0.29 5.17 -10.73
C ASN A 179 0.86 6.18 -10.97
N ASN A 180 1.16 6.48 -12.24
CA ASN A 180 2.15 7.48 -12.65
C ASN A 180 1.63 8.92 -12.71
N TYR A 181 0.32 9.11 -12.53
CA TYR A 181 -0.36 10.41 -12.60
C TYR A 181 -0.93 10.81 -11.25
N ARG A 182 -0.74 12.08 -10.87
CA ARG A 182 -1.21 12.65 -9.60
C ARG A 182 -2.72 12.69 -9.49
N ASP A 183 -3.42 12.70 -10.63
CA ASP A 183 -4.87 12.64 -10.68
C ASP A 183 -5.43 11.34 -10.05
N TYR A 184 -4.67 10.23 -10.08
CA TYR A 184 -5.19 8.89 -9.75
C TYR A 184 -4.35 8.12 -8.73
N GLY A 185 -3.04 8.37 -8.69
CA GLY A 185 -2.08 7.63 -7.88
C GLY A 185 -1.19 8.51 -7.02
N ASN A 186 -0.24 7.87 -6.33
CA ASN A 186 0.69 8.52 -5.40
C ASN A 186 2.17 8.26 -5.73
N GLY A 187 2.49 7.70 -6.90
CA GLY A 187 3.84 7.28 -7.26
C GLY A 187 4.36 6.18 -6.34
N GLU A 188 5.68 6.00 -6.30
CA GLU A 188 6.28 4.88 -5.56
C GLU A 188 6.10 4.96 -4.06
N ILE A 189 6.07 6.16 -3.48
CA ILE A 189 5.88 6.33 -2.03
C ILE A 189 4.54 5.76 -1.55
N GLY A 190 3.47 5.89 -2.35
CA GLY A 190 2.17 5.28 -2.06
C GLY A 190 1.96 3.93 -2.74
N GLY A 191 2.78 3.59 -3.73
CA GLY A 191 2.78 2.33 -4.46
C GLY A 191 3.40 1.21 -3.62
N ASP A 192 4.71 0.97 -3.75
CA ASP A 192 5.40 -0.06 -2.96
C ASP A 192 5.91 0.49 -1.62
N GLY A 193 6.40 1.74 -1.61
CA GLY A 193 7.04 2.36 -0.44
C GLY A 193 6.17 2.41 0.82
N ILE A 194 4.84 2.39 0.67
CA ILE A 194 3.92 2.40 1.81
C ILE A 194 4.04 1.15 2.69
N HIS A 195 4.47 0.02 2.13
CA HIS A 195 4.72 -1.20 2.92
C HIS A 195 5.85 -0.96 3.92
N ASP A 196 6.98 -0.39 3.49
CA ASP A 196 8.13 -0.14 4.36
C ASP A 196 7.92 1.09 5.24
N ILE A 197 7.14 2.09 4.80
CA ILE A 197 6.74 3.23 5.65
C ILE A 197 5.84 2.78 6.79
N ASP A 198 4.91 1.85 6.54
CA ASP A 198 4.09 1.24 7.60
C ASP A 198 4.97 0.53 8.63
N MET A 199 5.91 -0.31 8.17
CA MET A 199 6.87 -1.02 9.03
C MET A 199 7.80 -0.08 9.77
N MET A 200 8.23 1.02 9.16
CA MET A 200 9.04 2.07 9.78
C MET A 200 8.31 2.70 10.96
N ARG A 201 7.05 3.12 10.74
CA ARG A 201 6.22 3.72 11.78
C ARG A 201 5.91 2.72 12.90
N TRP A 202 5.64 1.46 12.52
CA TRP A 202 5.41 0.37 13.45
C TRP A 202 6.61 0.12 14.36
N GLY A 203 7.81 -0.10 13.80
CA GLY A 203 8.99 -0.45 14.59
C GLY A 203 9.56 0.73 15.36
N LEU A 204 9.27 1.97 14.95
CA LEU A 204 9.50 3.15 15.77
C LEU A 204 8.63 3.15 17.04
N GLY A 205 7.49 2.44 17.03
CA GLY A 205 6.48 2.51 18.09
C GLY A 205 5.80 3.86 18.13
N ALA A 206 5.44 4.41 16.96
CA ALA A 206 4.76 5.69 16.86
C ALA A 206 3.26 5.48 16.60
N ASP A 207 2.42 5.86 17.57
CA ASP A 207 0.96 5.78 17.47
C ASP A 207 0.30 7.10 17.07
N GLU A 208 1.05 8.21 17.14
CA GLU A 208 0.59 9.55 16.77
C GLU A 208 0.96 9.94 15.34
N HIS A 209 0.45 11.10 14.90
CA HIS A 209 0.92 11.74 13.67
C HIS A 209 2.24 12.51 13.92
N PRO A 210 3.10 12.62 12.88
CA PRO A 210 4.24 13.53 12.89
C PRO A 210 3.76 14.99 13.06
N VAL A 211 4.55 15.82 13.76
CA VAL A 211 4.33 17.26 13.88
C VAL A 211 4.92 18.05 12.72
N LYS A 212 5.88 17.48 11.99
CA LYS A 212 6.48 18.08 10.80
C LYS A 212 6.90 17.03 9.80
N ILE A 213 6.74 17.35 8.51
CA ILE A 213 7.18 16.54 7.39
C ILE A 213 7.99 17.43 6.46
N THR A 214 9.12 16.93 5.96
CA THR A 214 9.89 17.58 4.90
C THR A 214 10.21 16.55 3.83
N SER A 215 10.02 16.90 2.57
CA SER A 215 10.25 16.01 1.46
C SER A 215 10.97 16.74 0.34
N ILE A 216 11.99 16.11 -0.22
CA ILE A 216 12.72 16.60 -1.38
C ILE A 216 12.85 15.46 -2.38
N GLY A 217 12.62 15.77 -3.65
CA GLY A 217 12.73 14.80 -4.72
C GLY A 217 12.66 15.46 -6.08
N SER A 218 13.19 14.78 -7.08
CA SER A 218 13.24 15.23 -8.45
C SER A 218 13.14 14.03 -9.40
N ARG A 219 13.01 14.31 -10.70
CA ARG A 219 13.12 13.30 -11.77
C ARG A 219 14.48 13.46 -12.42
N VAL A 220 15.43 12.60 -12.09
CA VAL A 220 16.84 12.72 -12.55
C VAL A 220 17.23 11.67 -13.58
N HIS A 221 16.59 10.51 -13.58
CA HIS A 221 16.95 9.36 -14.41
C HIS A 221 15.78 8.85 -15.26
N VAL A 222 14.56 8.89 -14.72
CA VAL A 222 13.38 8.33 -15.36
C VAL A 222 13.07 8.99 -16.70
N LYS A 223 12.78 8.14 -17.68
CA LYS A 223 12.32 8.53 -19.02
C LYS A 223 10.91 8.02 -19.25
N GLY A 224 10.12 8.79 -19.99
CA GLY A 224 8.72 8.50 -20.26
C GLY A 224 7.76 9.30 -19.38
N GLU A 225 6.51 8.86 -19.35
CA GLU A 225 5.39 9.59 -18.77
C GLU A 225 5.18 9.21 -17.29
N VAL A 226 5.72 10.03 -16.40
CA VAL A 226 5.56 9.92 -14.94
C VAL A 226 5.63 11.29 -14.27
N GLU A 227 4.70 11.59 -13.37
CA GLU A 227 4.60 12.88 -12.68
C GLU A 227 5.29 12.90 -11.31
N PHE A 228 5.84 11.76 -10.88
CA PHE A 228 6.45 11.54 -9.57
C PHE A 228 7.98 11.53 -9.62
N PRO A 229 8.65 11.93 -8.52
CA PRO A 229 10.10 11.81 -8.38
C PRO A 229 10.61 10.37 -8.47
N ASP A 230 11.85 10.21 -8.93
CA ASP A 230 12.59 8.94 -8.97
C ASP A 230 13.78 8.90 -7.99
N ASN A 231 14.16 10.07 -7.48
CA ASN A 231 14.85 10.25 -6.22
C ASN A 231 13.88 10.95 -5.26
N LEU A 232 13.65 10.36 -4.09
CA LEU A 232 12.83 10.99 -3.06
C LEU A 232 13.44 10.71 -1.70
N THR A 233 13.49 11.73 -0.86
CA THR A 233 13.78 11.58 0.56
C THR A 233 12.74 12.37 1.35
N THR A 234 12.09 11.69 2.29
CA THR A 234 11.06 12.26 3.15
C THR A 234 11.44 12.00 4.61
N THR A 235 11.37 13.04 5.43
CA THR A 235 11.64 12.98 6.86
C THR A 235 10.42 13.40 7.66
N TRP A 236 10.14 12.66 8.73
CA TRP A 236 9.08 12.92 9.70
C TRP A 236 9.69 13.25 11.06
N LEU A 237 9.19 14.29 11.71
CA LEU A 237 9.48 14.64 13.10
C LEU A 237 8.24 14.40 13.95
N TYR A 238 8.39 13.66 15.03
CA TYR A 238 7.33 13.42 16.02
C TYR A 238 7.45 14.42 17.20
N ALA A 239 6.36 14.60 17.95
CA ALA A 239 6.29 15.57 19.05
C ALA A 239 7.32 15.30 20.16
N ASP A 240 7.71 14.04 20.34
CA ASP A 240 8.69 13.60 21.34
C ASP A 240 10.15 13.67 20.84
N GLY A 241 10.37 14.28 19.67
CA GLY A 241 11.69 14.45 19.07
C GLY A 241 12.19 13.25 18.26
N ARG A 242 11.50 12.10 18.26
CA ARG A 242 11.85 10.98 17.38
C ARG A 242 11.70 11.38 15.92
N THR A 243 12.51 10.75 15.06
CA THR A 243 12.48 11.01 13.63
C THR A 243 12.31 9.73 12.84
N ALA A 244 11.76 9.85 11.64
CA ALA A 244 11.70 8.75 10.69
C ALA A 244 12.10 9.23 9.29
N ILE A 245 12.74 8.38 8.50
CA ILE A 245 13.27 8.73 7.17
C ILE A 245 12.88 7.67 6.14
N TYR A 246 12.31 8.09 5.02
CA TYR A 246 12.09 7.23 3.86
C TYR A 246 12.94 7.72 2.69
N GLU A 247 13.60 6.79 2.01
CA GLU A 247 14.37 7.04 0.80
C GLU A 247 13.89 6.14 -0.34
N ASN A 248 13.53 6.74 -1.48
CA ASN A 248 13.23 6.00 -2.70
C ASN A 248 14.26 6.31 -3.79
N ARG A 249 14.79 5.25 -4.42
CA ARG A 249 15.77 5.33 -5.51
C ARG A 249 15.39 4.36 -6.63
N ASN A 250 14.66 4.85 -7.63
CA ASN A 250 14.18 4.01 -8.73
C ASN A 250 15.24 3.79 -9.84
N PHE A 251 16.47 4.22 -9.61
CA PHE A 251 17.56 4.20 -10.58
C PHE A 251 18.79 3.42 -10.09
N ALA A 252 18.89 3.14 -8.79
CA ALA A 252 20.11 2.60 -8.19
C ALA A 252 20.11 1.07 -8.23
N ALA A 253 21.21 0.46 -8.69
CA ALA A 253 21.39 -1.00 -8.62
C ALA A 253 21.85 -1.49 -7.22
N TYR A 254 22.19 -0.56 -6.32
CA TYR A 254 22.70 -0.86 -4.99
C TYR A 254 21.58 -1.26 -4.03
N LYS A 255 21.63 -2.48 -3.50
CA LYS A 255 20.72 -2.94 -2.45
C LYS A 255 21.27 -2.55 -1.08
N MET A 256 20.56 -1.64 -0.40
CA MET A 256 20.94 -1.20 0.94
C MET A 256 20.78 -2.36 1.93
N HIS A 257 21.86 -2.67 2.65
CA HIS A 257 21.97 -3.88 3.50
C HIS A 257 21.62 -5.20 2.81
N GLY A 258 21.81 -5.29 1.48
CA GLY A 258 21.53 -6.51 0.71
C GLY A 258 20.07 -6.68 0.27
N TYR A 259 19.18 -5.76 0.62
CA TYR A 259 17.76 -5.79 0.25
C TYR A 259 17.37 -4.59 -0.63
N ASP A 260 16.46 -4.81 -1.57
CA ASP A 260 15.88 -3.74 -2.38
C ASP A 260 14.95 -2.86 -1.54
N ASN A 261 14.14 -3.47 -0.67
CA ASN A 261 13.25 -2.78 0.26
C ASN A 261 13.47 -3.25 1.71
N GLY A 262 13.39 -2.33 2.66
CA GLY A 262 13.49 -2.68 4.08
C GLY A 262 13.51 -1.50 5.03
N ASN A 263 13.82 -1.83 6.28
CA ASN A 263 13.82 -0.91 7.41
C ASN A 263 15.07 -1.05 8.29
N ILE A 264 15.45 0.05 8.94
CA ILE A 264 16.35 0.02 10.09
C ILE A 264 15.66 0.68 11.27
N PHE A 265 15.73 0.04 12.44
CA PHE A 265 15.27 0.60 13.71
C PHE A 265 16.48 0.89 14.59
N TYR A 266 16.76 2.17 14.85
CA TYR A 266 17.92 2.62 15.63
C TYR A 266 17.53 2.82 17.08
N GLY A 267 18.12 2.00 17.96
CA GLY A 267 18.00 2.09 19.40
C GLY A 267 19.23 2.69 20.07
N THR A 268 19.14 2.96 21.37
CA THR A 268 20.24 3.52 22.16
C THR A 268 21.36 2.51 22.44
N GLU A 269 21.07 1.21 22.38
CA GLU A 269 22.03 0.13 22.67
C GLU A 269 22.34 -0.74 21.44
N GLY A 270 21.74 -0.45 20.28
CA GLY A 270 21.90 -1.25 19.07
C GLY A 270 20.89 -0.88 17.99
N TYR A 271 20.87 -1.65 16.90
CA TYR A 271 19.90 -1.46 15.82
C TYR A 271 19.43 -2.80 15.24
N MET A 272 18.30 -2.76 14.52
CA MET A 272 17.77 -3.88 13.75
C MET A 272 17.70 -3.51 12.28
N VAL A 273 18.26 -4.35 11.40
CA VAL A 273 17.97 -4.36 9.97
C VAL A 273 16.81 -5.32 9.74
N PHE A 274 15.77 -4.87 9.06
CA PHE A 274 14.56 -5.65 8.79
C PHE A 274 14.21 -5.61 7.30
N SER A 275 13.78 -6.74 6.75
CA SER A 275 13.16 -6.79 5.43
C SER A 275 11.90 -7.65 5.49
N ARG A 276 10.84 -7.13 4.88
CA ARG A 276 9.57 -7.87 4.70
C ARG A 276 9.72 -9.18 3.91
N ARG A 277 10.88 -9.41 3.29
CA ARG A 277 11.26 -10.67 2.62
C ARG A 277 11.72 -11.77 3.56
N GLY A 278 11.21 -11.80 4.79
CA GLY A 278 11.51 -12.87 5.74
C GLY A 278 12.84 -12.72 6.49
N TYR A 279 13.37 -11.50 6.64
CA TYR A 279 14.65 -11.29 7.31
C TYR A 279 14.60 -10.21 8.41
N PHE A 280 15.29 -10.47 9.52
CA PHE A 280 15.86 -9.40 10.33
C PHE A 280 17.16 -9.84 11.02
N GLN A 281 18.00 -8.88 11.36
CA GLN A 281 19.19 -9.09 12.18
C GLN A 281 19.38 -7.89 13.10
N THR A 282 19.78 -8.14 14.34
CA THR A 282 20.17 -7.10 15.29
C THR A 282 21.67 -7.02 15.49
N TYR A 283 22.14 -5.83 15.85
CA TYR A 283 23.53 -5.51 16.11
C TYR A 283 23.60 -4.67 17.39
N LEU A 284 24.44 -5.08 18.34
CA LEU A 284 24.48 -4.54 19.70
C LEU A 284 25.78 -3.77 19.96
N GLY A 285 25.64 -2.62 20.61
CA GLY A 285 26.75 -1.76 21.00
C GLY A 285 27.56 -1.20 19.81
N ALA A 286 28.62 -0.46 20.14
CA ALA A 286 29.48 0.20 19.14
C ALA A 286 30.32 -0.77 18.31
N LYS A 287 30.44 -2.04 18.73
CA LYS A 287 31.16 -3.09 18.00
C LYS A 287 30.27 -3.88 17.04
N GLU A 288 28.97 -3.56 16.99
CA GLU A 288 27.98 -4.24 16.15
C GLU A 288 27.97 -5.76 16.37
N GLU A 289 27.99 -6.20 17.63
CA GLU A 289 27.94 -7.63 17.95
C GLU A 289 26.58 -8.20 17.52
N GLU A 290 26.59 -9.31 16.76
CA GLU A 290 25.34 -9.91 16.26
C GLU A 290 24.45 -10.37 17.42
N GLY A 291 23.23 -9.83 17.46
CA GLY A 291 22.19 -10.25 18.40
C GLY A 291 21.19 -11.23 17.77
N PRO A 292 20.00 -11.39 18.36
CA PRO A 292 18.91 -12.18 17.79
C PRO A 292 18.58 -11.76 16.35
N GLY A 293 18.33 -12.75 15.50
CA GLY A 293 17.98 -12.55 14.10
C GLY A 293 17.09 -13.67 13.57
N LEU A 294 16.49 -13.45 12.41
CA LEU A 294 15.74 -14.45 11.67
C LEU A 294 16.13 -14.38 10.19
N LYS A 295 16.52 -15.52 9.64
CA LYS A 295 16.81 -15.70 8.21
C LYS A 295 15.81 -16.71 7.65
N GLY A 296 14.62 -16.24 7.28
CA GLY A 296 13.62 -17.01 6.55
C GLY A 296 13.88 -16.93 5.05
N GLY A 297 13.62 -18.02 4.32
CA GLY A 297 13.79 -18.06 2.86
C GLY A 297 13.03 -16.92 2.19
N ALA A 298 13.66 -16.27 1.22
CA ALA A 298 13.09 -15.16 0.46
C ALA A 298 11.79 -15.61 -0.24
N GLY A 299 10.67 -15.52 0.48
CA GLY A 299 9.33 -15.64 -0.06
C GLY A 299 9.05 -14.39 -0.87
N ASN A 300 9.49 -14.40 -2.13
CA ASN A 300 8.79 -13.62 -3.15
C ASN A 300 7.36 -14.16 -3.17
N GLU A 301 6.40 -13.39 -2.66
CA GLU A 301 4.99 -13.33 -3.10
C GLU A 301 4.11 -12.70 -2.01
N ALA A 302 3.80 -11.42 -2.22
CA ALA A 302 2.46 -10.85 -2.06
C ALA A 302 2.47 -9.45 -2.73
#